data_AF-A0A4Q1CVG9-F1
#
_entry.id   AF-A0A4Q1CVG9-F1
#
_cell.length_a   1.000
_cell.length_b   1.000
_cell.length_c   1.000
_cell.angle_alpha   90.00
_cell.angle_beta   90.00
_cell.angle_gamma   90.00
#
_symmetry.space_group_name_H-M   'P 1'
#
loop_
_entity.id
_entity.type
_entity.pdbx_description
1 polymer ?
#
loop_
_entity_poly.entity_id
_entity_poly.type
_entity_poly.pdbx_seq_one_letter_code
_entity_poly.pdbx_strand_id
1 'polypeptide(L)'
;MAWNDDIQGQPAVPRMIGADLSPYPYISGYGLAQRITAFALPAGVELTALGFRNRKGMDVLIATQRLGKPRSNFLWSLALTDTKVGAYWAPEVWSPTDCPGLFSRHPRPLRQCWECAEHGYHSALFQLPSITRCPWHGLRLSCTCPQCGQTQFARFNDKNALGVCACGYIAMNARTALAGMRSFPTYQCASWAEVYLEWAQRQRERRVLYVPESNQAWDQAYAAVAAPPAYLVTRELPASRTAPTHFVFEGVGADPDHDCLWGFSHLGGPQVFRLTPLPKGVIDRLAAITDQAVAEVAKQEREMVPSEGHARPLDSTSASPARDRTFLIGPYGLSESGHAWLSLAVVDKELTIACGNALLHFSEKLRTSLELHLSPQASVASVLGSIGGRRHLVDAMMDCVCRAYDQGLRSRLCHPTQKPKNAQASTLEVPLIELQIRDGAIARVQVAWAPSPSEKRAPSLPAPCDIREVSPRSKPNSA
;
A
#
# COMPACT_ATOMS: atom_id res chain seq x y z
N MET A 1 11.26 3.51 -27.06
CA MET A 1 12.69 3.83 -26.80
C MET A 1 13.42 2.50 -26.79
N ALA A 2 14.40 2.29 -27.66
CA ALA A 2 15.03 0.99 -27.80
C ALA A 2 16.07 0.77 -26.69
N TRP A 3 16.12 -0.44 -26.11
CA TRP A 3 17.12 -0.79 -25.07
C TRP A 3 18.57 -0.47 -25.48
N ASN A 4 18.91 -0.63 -26.76
CA ASN A 4 20.23 -0.33 -27.29
C ASN A 4 20.61 1.15 -27.18
N ASP A 5 19.62 2.05 -27.26
CA ASP A 5 19.83 3.49 -27.08
C ASP A 5 20.04 3.81 -25.58
N ASP A 6 19.37 3.07 -24.69
CA ASP A 6 19.42 3.30 -23.24
C ASP A 6 20.74 2.86 -22.60
N ILE A 7 21.47 1.96 -23.25
CA ILE A 7 22.83 1.53 -22.88
C ILE A 7 23.91 2.30 -23.65
N GLN A 8 23.55 3.24 -24.52
CA GLN A 8 24.50 4.11 -25.20
C GLN A 8 25.31 4.88 -24.15
N GLY A 9 26.64 4.82 -24.25
CA GLY A 9 27.56 5.36 -23.24
C GLY A 9 28.17 4.32 -22.30
N GLN A 10 27.71 3.06 -22.34
CA GLN A 10 28.44 1.98 -21.69
C GLN A 10 29.81 1.77 -22.36
N PRO A 11 30.84 1.30 -21.62
CA PRO A 11 32.14 1.01 -22.20
C PRO A 11 32.05 -0.14 -23.22
N ALA A 12 32.82 -0.05 -24.31
CA ALA A 12 32.84 -1.08 -25.37
C ALA A 12 33.22 -2.48 -24.85
N VAL A 13 34.01 -2.53 -23.78
CA VAL A 13 34.30 -3.74 -23.01
C VAL A 13 33.81 -3.52 -21.58
N PRO A 14 32.98 -4.42 -21.01
CA PRO A 14 32.53 -4.30 -19.64
C PRO A 14 33.71 -4.22 -18.67
N ARG A 15 33.65 -3.31 -17.70
CA ARG A 15 34.71 -3.13 -16.68
C ARG A 15 34.89 -4.34 -15.77
N MET A 16 33.89 -5.22 -15.70
CA MET A 16 33.91 -6.44 -14.90
C MET A 16 33.26 -7.60 -15.63
N ILE A 17 33.76 -8.80 -15.39
CA ILE A 17 33.16 -10.03 -15.89
C ILE A 17 31.74 -10.15 -15.34
N GLY A 18 30.78 -10.45 -16.22
CA GLY A 18 29.36 -10.55 -15.88
C GLY A 18 28.57 -9.24 -16.01
N ALA A 19 29.24 -8.11 -16.25
CA ALA A 19 28.61 -6.79 -16.38
C ALA A 19 28.13 -6.44 -17.81
N ASP A 20 28.18 -7.38 -18.75
CA ASP A 20 27.66 -7.16 -20.11
C ASP A 20 26.12 -7.05 -20.11
N LEU A 21 25.61 -5.92 -20.60
CA LEU A 21 24.19 -5.60 -20.67
C LEU A 21 23.54 -6.00 -21.99
N SER A 22 24.33 -6.15 -23.05
CA SER A 22 23.84 -6.33 -24.43
C SER A 22 22.90 -7.53 -24.59
N PRO A 23 23.18 -8.70 -23.99
CA PRO A 23 22.30 -9.87 -24.09
C PRO A 23 21.06 -9.78 -23.20
N TYR A 24 21.01 -8.84 -22.25
CA TYR A 24 20.07 -8.84 -21.13
C TYR A 24 19.30 -7.52 -21.01
N PRO A 25 18.30 -7.29 -21.88
CA PRO A 25 17.50 -6.08 -21.88
C PRO A 25 16.84 -5.83 -20.54
N TYR A 26 16.92 -4.60 -20.04
CA TYR A 26 16.27 -4.18 -18.81
C TYR A 26 16.64 -5.01 -17.57
N ILE A 27 17.87 -5.54 -17.54
CA ILE A 27 18.39 -6.25 -16.36
C ILE A 27 18.38 -5.32 -15.13
N SER A 28 17.84 -5.83 -14.03
CA SER A 28 17.84 -5.12 -12.75
C SER A 28 19.23 -5.05 -12.14
N GLY A 29 19.45 -4.11 -11.23
CA GLY A 29 20.71 -4.03 -10.48
C GLY A 29 21.01 -5.30 -9.67
N TYR A 30 19.98 -5.98 -9.14
CA TYR A 30 20.15 -7.31 -8.52
C TYR A 30 20.68 -8.35 -9.52
N GLY A 31 20.07 -8.49 -10.70
CA GLY A 31 20.51 -9.46 -11.70
C GLY A 31 21.95 -9.20 -12.14
N LEU A 32 22.29 -7.92 -12.35
CA LEU A 32 23.64 -7.51 -12.68
C LEU A 32 24.65 -7.83 -11.56
N ALA A 33 24.30 -7.53 -10.30
CA ALA A 33 25.12 -7.88 -9.14
C ALA A 33 25.29 -9.39 -8.98
N GLN A 34 24.24 -10.19 -9.24
CA GLN A 34 24.32 -11.65 -9.20
C GLN A 34 25.31 -12.19 -10.23
N ARG A 35 25.29 -11.67 -11.46
CA ARG A 35 26.24 -12.08 -12.50
C ARG A 35 27.68 -11.72 -12.15
N ILE A 36 27.93 -10.49 -11.71
CA ILE A 36 29.26 -10.03 -11.30
C ILE A 36 29.77 -10.89 -10.14
N THR A 37 28.94 -11.12 -9.12
CA THR A 37 29.34 -11.91 -7.96
C THR A 37 29.61 -13.37 -8.28
N ALA A 38 28.87 -13.96 -9.21
CA ALA A 38 29.07 -15.34 -9.64
C ALA A 38 30.32 -15.53 -10.52
N PHE A 39 30.70 -14.54 -11.33
CA PHE A 39 31.79 -14.69 -12.30
C PHE A 39 33.10 -14.01 -11.93
N ALA A 40 33.04 -12.82 -11.34
CA ALA A 40 34.23 -12.10 -10.91
C ALA A 40 34.66 -12.49 -9.48
N LEU A 41 33.79 -13.18 -8.73
CA LEU A 41 34.02 -13.61 -7.34
C LEU A 41 34.61 -12.50 -6.43
N PRO A 42 34.04 -11.28 -6.46
CA PRO A 42 34.60 -10.14 -5.73
C PRO A 42 34.60 -10.42 -4.23
N ALA A 43 35.72 -10.14 -3.58
CA ALA A 43 35.91 -10.35 -2.15
C ALA A 43 35.99 -9.01 -1.39
N GLY A 44 36.08 -9.08 -0.06
CA GLY A 44 36.50 -7.97 0.81
C GLY A 44 36.07 -6.55 0.37
N VAL A 45 37.10 -5.87 -0.10
CA VAL A 45 37.15 -4.47 -0.54
C VAL A 45 36.45 -4.27 -1.89
N GLU A 46 36.44 -5.27 -2.76
CA GLU A 46 35.82 -5.18 -4.10
C GLU A 46 34.30 -5.05 -3.99
N LEU A 47 33.65 -5.88 -3.16
CA LEU A 47 32.21 -5.72 -2.86
C LEU A 47 31.90 -4.33 -2.27
N THR A 48 32.79 -3.84 -1.41
CA THR A 48 32.68 -2.50 -0.80
C THR A 48 32.80 -1.39 -1.86
N ALA A 49 33.68 -1.57 -2.85
CA ALA A 49 33.85 -0.68 -4.00
C ALA A 49 32.64 -0.72 -4.94
N LEU A 50 31.91 -1.85 -5.00
CA LEU A 50 30.62 -1.94 -5.70
C LEU A 50 29.45 -1.30 -4.94
N GLY A 51 29.69 -0.75 -3.74
CA GLY A 51 28.66 -0.10 -2.92
C GLY A 51 27.97 -1.02 -1.91
N PHE A 52 28.43 -2.26 -1.76
CA PHE A 52 27.83 -3.28 -0.90
C PHE A 52 28.61 -3.41 0.43
N ARG A 53 28.43 -2.44 1.33
CA ARG A 53 29.29 -2.25 2.53
C ARG A 53 28.87 -2.98 3.81
N ASN A 54 27.80 -3.77 3.82
CA ASN A 54 27.39 -4.52 5.02
C ASN A 54 26.81 -5.89 4.64
N ARG A 55 27.54 -6.97 4.94
CA ARG A 55 27.33 -8.28 4.28
C ARG A 55 26.19 -9.09 4.89
N LYS A 56 25.95 -8.97 6.19
CA LYS A 56 24.92 -9.76 6.87
C LYS A 56 23.55 -9.12 6.68
N GLY A 57 22.73 -9.75 5.85
CA GLY A 57 21.32 -9.39 5.71
C GLY A 57 21.03 -8.20 4.80
N MET A 58 22.03 -7.60 4.14
CA MET A 58 21.77 -6.56 3.14
C MET A 58 20.99 -7.15 1.96
N ASP A 59 19.88 -6.49 1.67
CA ASP A 59 19.02 -6.80 0.55
C ASP A 59 19.51 -6.04 -0.70
N VAL A 60 20.20 -6.75 -1.58
CA VAL A 60 20.81 -6.20 -2.80
C VAL A 60 19.74 -5.69 -3.77
N LEU A 61 18.56 -6.30 -3.77
CA LEU A 61 17.43 -5.83 -4.56
C LEU A 61 17.03 -4.42 -4.07
N ILE A 62 16.78 -4.23 -2.78
CA ILE A 62 16.44 -2.91 -2.24
C ILE A 62 17.59 -1.90 -2.41
N ALA A 63 18.83 -2.32 -2.21
CA ALA A 63 20.01 -1.46 -2.32
C ALA A 63 20.23 -0.92 -3.73
N THR A 64 19.84 -1.68 -4.77
CA THR A 64 19.93 -1.27 -6.17
C THR A 64 18.66 -0.59 -6.69
N GLN A 65 17.51 -0.82 -6.06
CA GLN A 65 16.24 -0.15 -6.38
C GLN A 65 16.22 1.29 -5.90
N ARG A 66 16.51 1.52 -4.61
CA ARG A 66 16.41 2.84 -3.97
C ARG A 66 17.46 3.80 -4.52
N LEU A 67 17.05 5.05 -4.73
CA LEU A 67 18.00 6.14 -4.96
C LEU A 67 18.86 6.32 -3.70
N GLY A 68 20.18 6.33 -3.87
CA GLY A 68 21.10 6.47 -2.75
C GLY A 68 22.50 6.01 -3.08
N LYS A 69 23.41 6.18 -2.10
CA LYS A 69 24.84 5.87 -2.24
C LYS A 69 25.12 4.46 -2.77
N PRO A 70 24.46 3.37 -2.32
CA PRO A 70 24.74 2.03 -2.85
C PRO A 70 24.52 1.93 -4.36
N ARG A 71 23.35 2.36 -4.84
CA ARG A 71 23.02 2.39 -6.28
C ARG A 71 23.96 3.30 -7.07
N SER A 72 24.23 4.51 -6.60
CA SER A 72 25.13 5.45 -7.28
C SER A 72 26.55 4.92 -7.39
N ASN A 73 27.08 4.33 -6.31
CA ASN A 73 28.40 3.69 -6.33
C ASN A 73 28.45 2.49 -7.27
N PHE A 74 27.39 1.67 -7.29
CA PHE A 74 27.32 0.51 -8.18
C PHE A 74 27.32 0.93 -9.65
N LEU A 75 26.51 1.93 -10.03
CA LEU A 75 26.51 2.50 -11.39
C LEU A 75 27.87 3.10 -11.75
N TRP A 76 28.49 3.86 -10.84
CA TRP A 76 29.78 4.49 -11.07
C TRP A 76 30.90 3.46 -11.29
N SER A 77 30.98 2.42 -10.46
CA SER A 77 31.99 1.36 -10.59
C SER A 77 31.87 0.60 -11.91
N LEU A 78 30.67 0.54 -12.47
CA LEU A 78 30.37 -0.09 -13.75
C LEU A 78 30.50 0.84 -14.96
N ALA A 79 30.76 2.14 -14.76
CA ALA A 79 30.66 3.19 -15.78
C ALA A 79 29.28 3.22 -16.47
N LEU A 80 28.22 3.12 -15.66
CA LEU A 80 26.83 3.20 -16.11
C LEU A 80 26.13 4.49 -15.66
N THR A 81 26.85 5.42 -15.02
CA THR A 81 26.29 6.68 -14.49
C THR A 81 25.61 7.52 -15.58
N ASP A 82 26.18 7.53 -16.78
CA ASP A 82 25.68 8.34 -17.91
C ASP A 82 24.64 7.58 -18.76
N THR A 83 24.25 6.37 -18.34
CA THR A 83 23.23 5.54 -19.02
C THR A 83 21.88 5.65 -18.33
N LYS A 84 20.81 5.23 -19.01
CA LYS A 84 19.46 5.19 -18.42
C LYS A 84 19.18 3.89 -17.64
N VAL A 85 20.09 2.93 -17.68
CA VAL A 85 19.92 1.58 -17.11
C VAL A 85 19.46 1.60 -15.67
N GLY A 86 20.07 2.47 -14.85
CA GLY A 86 19.72 2.60 -13.44
C GLY A 86 18.25 2.92 -13.22
N ALA A 87 17.61 3.70 -14.10
CA ALA A 87 16.20 4.07 -13.98
C ALA A 87 15.30 2.82 -13.93
N TYR A 88 15.58 1.82 -14.75
CA TYR A 88 14.81 0.58 -14.84
C TYR A 88 14.97 -0.35 -13.64
N TRP A 89 15.88 -0.05 -12.70
CA TRP A 89 16.06 -0.88 -11.52
C TRP A 89 14.97 -0.67 -10.48
N ALA A 90 14.26 0.46 -10.50
CA ALA A 90 13.16 0.76 -9.58
C ALA A 90 11.82 0.20 -10.11
N PRO A 91 11.08 -0.64 -9.34
CA PRO A 91 9.77 -1.14 -9.75
C PRO A 91 8.75 -0.03 -10.03
N GLU A 92 8.91 1.15 -9.42
CA GLU A 92 8.11 2.33 -9.69
C GLU A 92 8.15 2.75 -11.17
N VAL A 93 9.27 2.53 -11.87
CA VAL A 93 9.39 2.79 -13.32
C VAL A 93 8.61 1.78 -14.16
N TRP A 94 8.24 0.64 -13.60
CA TRP A 94 7.42 -0.38 -14.24
C TRP A 94 5.95 -0.30 -13.84
N SER A 95 5.63 0.33 -12.70
CA SER A 95 4.27 0.44 -12.18
C SER A 95 3.39 1.30 -13.11
N PRO A 96 2.18 0.87 -13.49
CA PRO A 96 1.25 1.71 -14.25
C PRO A 96 0.56 2.78 -13.41
N THR A 97 0.85 2.84 -12.10
CA THR A 97 0.34 3.84 -11.16
C THR A 97 1.49 4.61 -10.53
N ASP A 98 1.28 5.88 -10.26
CA ASP A 98 2.16 6.72 -9.45
C ASP A 98 2.00 6.33 -7.97
N CYS A 99 2.99 5.63 -7.44
CA CYS A 99 2.99 5.09 -6.08
C CYS A 99 4.41 5.19 -5.48
N PRO A 100 4.90 6.40 -5.24
CA PRO A 100 6.30 6.64 -4.91
C PRO A 100 6.71 5.90 -3.65
N GLY A 101 7.81 5.16 -3.74
CA GLY A 101 8.43 4.47 -2.63
C GLY A 101 7.72 3.19 -2.16
N LEU A 102 6.53 2.86 -2.69
CA LEU A 102 5.72 1.70 -2.27
C LEU A 102 6.55 0.40 -2.25
N PHE A 103 7.26 0.12 -3.33
CA PHE A 103 8.04 -1.12 -3.49
C PHE A 103 9.29 -1.15 -2.64
N SER A 104 9.71 0.02 -2.17
CA SER A 104 10.90 0.18 -1.36
C SER A 104 10.60 0.22 0.14
N ARG A 105 9.35 0.29 0.61
CA ARG A 105 9.02 0.46 2.04
C ARG A 105 9.59 -0.63 2.94
N HIS A 106 9.51 -1.88 2.50
CA HIS A 106 9.97 -3.05 3.23
C HIS A 106 10.72 -4.02 2.31
N PRO A 107 11.63 -4.85 2.83
CA PRO A 107 12.19 -5.96 2.07
C PRO A 107 11.07 -6.87 1.54
N ARG A 108 11.17 -7.29 0.28
CA ARG A 108 10.20 -8.17 -0.35
C ARG A 108 10.88 -9.45 -0.81
N PRO A 109 10.16 -10.59 -0.79
CA PRO A 109 10.67 -11.81 -1.38
C PRO A 109 11.10 -11.60 -2.83
N LEU A 110 12.22 -12.18 -3.21
CA LEU A 110 12.73 -12.12 -4.57
C LEU A 110 11.82 -12.95 -5.48
N ARG A 111 10.92 -12.28 -6.19
CA ARG A 111 10.12 -12.87 -7.27
C ARG A 111 10.96 -13.02 -8.54
N GLN A 112 11.04 -14.23 -9.07
CA GLN A 112 11.84 -14.50 -10.28
C GLN A 112 11.21 -15.59 -11.14
N CYS A 113 11.65 -15.61 -12.40
CA CYS A 113 11.45 -16.73 -13.31
C CYS A 113 12.68 -17.63 -13.21
N TRP A 114 12.50 -18.94 -13.01
CA TRP A 114 13.62 -19.86 -12.84
C TRP A 114 14.46 -20.00 -14.11
N GLU A 115 13.84 -20.01 -15.30
CA GLU A 115 14.57 -19.99 -16.58
C GLU A 115 15.39 -18.70 -16.74
N CYS A 116 14.84 -17.53 -16.40
CA CYS A 116 15.65 -16.30 -16.37
C CYS A 116 16.82 -16.39 -15.39
N ALA A 117 16.55 -16.91 -14.20
CA ALA A 117 17.53 -16.98 -13.13
C ALA A 117 18.71 -17.90 -13.51
N GLU A 118 18.49 -18.95 -14.30
CA GLU A 118 19.56 -19.80 -14.85
C GLU A 118 20.58 -19.02 -15.68
N HIS A 119 20.12 -18.01 -16.43
CA HIS A 119 20.97 -17.07 -17.17
C HIS A 119 21.57 -15.96 -16.28
N GLY A 120 21.30 -15.96 -14.98
CA GLY A 120 21.64 -14.85 -14.08
C GLY A 120 20.85 -13.58 -14.40
N TYR A 121 19.68 -13.70 -15.04
CA TYR A 121 18.82 -12.58 -15.39
C TYR A 121 17.73 -12.38 -14.34
N HIS A 122 17.53 -11.12 -13.94
CA HIS A 122 16.36 -10.68 -13.19
C HIS A 122 15.95 -9.28 -13.66
N SER A 123 14.65 -9.04 -13.83
CA SER A 123 14.08 -7.72 -14.14
C SER A 123 13.32 -7.16 -12.94
N ALA A 124 13.40 -5.84 -12.71
CA ALA A 124 12.63 -5.20 -11.64
C ALA A 124 11.10 -5.29 -11.88
N LEU A 125 10.67 -5.48 -13.13
CA LEU A 125 9.30 -5.82 -13.51
C LEU A 125 8.74 -7.00 -12.70
N PHE A 126 9.57 -8.00 -12.41
CA PHE A 126 9.16 -9.20 -11.68
C PHE A 126 8.71 -8.90 -10.25
N GLN A 127 9.03 -7.74 -9.71
CA GLN A 127 8.61 -7.33 -8.37
C GLN A 127 7.20 -6.73 -8.35
N LEU A 128 6.58 -6.44 -9.50
CA LEU A 128 5.20 -5.96 -9.57
C LEU A 128 4.20 -7.08 -9.32
N PRO A 129 3.33 -7.02 -8.29
CA PRO A 129 2.35 -8.06 -8.01
C PRO A 129 1.39 -8.36 -9.18
N SER A 130 1.08 -7.36 -10.01
CA SER A 130 0.24 -7.51 -11.21
C SER A 130 0.89 -8.36 -12.30
N ILE A 131 2.22 -8.50 -12.31
CA ILE A 131 2.95 -9.37 -13.22
C ILE A 131 3.10 -10.72 -12.53
N THR A 132 2.32 -11.72 -12.95
CA THR A 132 2.28 -13.05 -12.31
C THR A 132 3.11 -14.10 -13.05
N ARG A 133 3.42 -13.85 -14.32
CA ARG A 133 4.21 -14.71 -15.20
C ARG A 133 5.33 -13.92 -15.85
N CYS A 134 6.40 -14.62 -16.21
CA CYS A 134 7.48 -14.09 -17.02
C CYS A 134 6.93 -13.80 -18.43
N PRO A 135 7.05 -12.56 -18.95
CA PRO A 135 6.45 -12.24 -20.24
C PRO A 135 7.04 -12.98 -21.43
N TRP A 136 8.32 -13.37 -21.35
CA TRP A 136 9.03 -14.03 -22.45
C TRP A 136 9.19 -15.55 -22.29
N HIS A 137 9.32 -16.10 -21.07
CA HIS A 137 9.30 -17.56 -20.85
C HIS A 137 7.90 -18.12 -20.56
N GLY A 138 6.93 -17.25 -20.23
CA GLY A 138 5.59 -17.66 -19.84
C GLY A 138 5.49 -18.31 -18.46
N LEU A 139 6.58 -18.70 -17.80
CA LEU A 139 6.57 -19.35 -16.49
C LEU A 139 5.99 -18.47 -15.37
N ARG A 140 5.35 -19.09 -14.37
CA ARG A 140 4.87 -18.39 -13.16
C ARG A 140 6.06 -17.82 -12.39
N LEU A 141 5.99 -16.54 -12.03
CA LEU A 141 6.96 -15.93 -11.15
C LEU A 141 6.76 -16.46 -9.72
N SER A 142 7.85 -16.93 -9.12
CA SER A 142 7.85 -17.49 -7.77
C SER A 142 8.91 -16.81 -6.92
N CYS A 143 8.67 -16.79 -5.61
CA CYS A 143 9.67 -16.40 -4.61
C CYS A 143 10.10 -17.58 -3.73
N THR A 144 9.65 -18.80 -3.99
CA THR A 144 9.98 -19.99 -3.18
C THR A 144 11.00 -20.87 -3.91
N CYS A 145 12.06 -21.30 -3.22
CA CYS A 145 13.07 -22.20 -3.77
C CYS A 145 12.41 -23.48 -4.35
N PRO A 146 12.77 -23.89 -5.58
CA PRO A 146 12.20 -25.10 -6.19
C PRO A 146 12.64 -26.39 -5.47
N GLN A 147 13.75 -26.36 -4.72
CA GLN A 147 14.28 -27.53 -4.03
C GLN A 147 13.71 -27.70 -2.61
N CYS A 148 13.55 -26.62 -1.83
CA CYS A 148 13.16 -26.71 -0.42
C CYS A 148 11.89 -25.93 -0.05
N GLY A 149 11.27 -25.23 -1.01
CA GLY A 149 10.05 -24.44 -0.79
C GLY A 149 10.24 -23.14 0.01
N GLN A 150 11.42 -22.86 0.56
CA GLN A 150 11.67 -21.67 1.37
C GLN A 150 11.64 -20.38 0.55
N THR A 151 11.04 -19.34 1.11
CA THR A 151 10.99 -17.99 0.53
C THR A 151 12.40 -17.42 0.36
N GLN A 152 12.69 -16.94 -0.85
CA GLN A 152 13.97 -16.37 -1.25
C GLN A 152 13.98 -14.85 -1.07
N PHE A 153 15.16 -14.34 -0.70
CA PHE A 153 15.44 -12.91 -0.63
C PHE A 153 16.76 -12.64 -1.37
N ALA A 154 16.91 -11.42 -1.89
CA ALA A 154 18.10 -11.01 -2.64
C ALA A 154 19.27 -10.65 -1.71
N ARG A 155 19.71 -11.60 -0.88
CA ARG A 155 20.70 -11.38 0.17
C ARG A 155 21.95 -12.21 -0.05
N PHE A 156 23.08 -11.71 0.47
CA PHE A 156 24.28 -12.50 0.64
C PHE A 156 24.10 -13.50 1.78
N ASN A 157 24.58 -14.73 1.60
CA ASN A 157 24.69 -15.71 2.69
C ASN A 157 25.98 -15.49 3.50
N ASP A 158 26.20 -16.31 4.52
CA ASP A 158 27.40 -16.23 5.39
C ASP A 158 28.72 -16.47 4.65
N LYS A 159 28.67 -17.09 3.47
CA LYS A 159 29.82 -17.31 2.57
C LYS A 159 29.99 -16.20 1.53
N ASN A 160 29.27 -15.08 1.68
CA ASN A 160 29.22 -13.97 0.73
C ASN A 160 28.75 -14.35 -0.68
N ALA A 161 28.00 -15.45 -0.82
CA ALA A 161 27.38 -15.82 -2.08
C ALA A 161 25.99 -15.20 -2.18
N LEU A 162 25.73 -14.51 -3.31
CA LEU A 162 24.45 -13.87 -3.59
C LEU A 162 23.51 -14.83 -4.32
N GLY A 163 22.24 -14.86 -3.92
CA GLY A 163 21.22 -15.67 -4.61
C GLY A 163 21.35 -17.18 -4.35
N VAL A 164 21.96 -17.56 -3.23
CA VAL A 164 22.07 -18.94 -2.77
C VAL A 164 21.07 -19.19 -1.65
N CYS A 165 20.20 -20.17 -1.83
CA CYS A 165 19.25 -20.57 -0.79
C CYS A 165 19.97 -21.21 0.41
N ALA A 166 19.35 -21.17 1.59
CA ALA A 166 19.82 -21.89 2.78
C ALA A 166 20.00 -23.41 2.55
N CYS A 167 19.23 -24.03 1.63
CA CYS A 167 19.43 -25.44 1.25
C CYS A 167 20.62 -25.67 0.30
N GLY A 168 21.34 -24.63 -0.09
CA GLY A 168 22.44 -24.68 -1.05
C GLY A 168 22.02 -24.54 -2.52
N TYR A 169 20.72 -24.49 -2.82
CA TYR A 169 20.25 -24.28 -4.19
C TYR A 169 20.74 -22.94 -4.76
N ILE A 170 21.30 -22.99 -5.97
CA ILE A 170 21.75 -21.82 -6.73
C ILE A 170 20.93 -21.78 -8.02
N ALA A 171 20.17 -20.71 -8.20
CA ALA A 171 19.30 -20.56 -9.38
C ALA A 171 20.11 -20.35 -10.66
N MET A 172 21.23 -19.63 -10.56
CA MET A 172 22.09 -19.31 -11.69
C MET A 172 22.97 -20.51 -12.07
N ASN A 173 22.94 -20.88 -13.34
CA ASN A 173 23.80 -21.89 -13.92
C ASN A 173 24.93 -21.21 -14.69
N ALA A 174 26.16 -21.30 -14.20
CA ALA A 174 27.32 -20.63 -14.81
C ALA A 174 27.54 -21.02 -16.28
N ARG A 175 27.28 -22.28 -16.66
CA ARG A 175 27.40 -22.73 -18.05
C ARG A 175 26.33 -22.07 -18.92
N THR A 176 25.08 -22.09 -18.49
CA THR A 176 23.97 -21.42 -19.21
C THR A 176 24.22 -19.91 -19.33
N ALA A 177 24.64 -19.27 -18.24
CA ALA A 177 24.83 -17.83 -18.18
C ALA A 177 26.08 -17.29 -18.92
N LEU A 178 27.07 -18.15 -19.22
CA LEU A 178 28.26 -17.84 -20.02
C LEU A 178 28.15 -18.36 -21.45
N ALA A 179 28.03 -19.68 -21.61
CA ALA A 179 28.05 -20.34 -22.92
C ALA A 179 26.69 -20.26 -23.65
N GLY A 180 25.59 -20.29 -22.88
CA GLY A 180 24.22 -20.15 -23.38
C GLY A 180 23.71 -18.71 -23.41
N MET A 181 24.56 -17.70 -23.22
CA MET A 181 24.13 -16.29 -23.17
C MET A 181 23.34 -15.87 -24.41
N ARG A 182 23.70 -16.37 -25.59
CA ARG A 182 23.04 -16.07 -26.87
C ARG A 182 21.68 -16.76 -27.04
N SER A 183 21.36 -17.77 -26.22
CA SER A 183 20.06 -18.42 -26.25
C SER A 183 19.02 -17.73 -25.36
N PHE A 184 19.41 -16.69 -24.61
CA PHE A 184 18.46 -15.86 -23.89
C PHE A 184 17.52 -15.16 -24.89
N PRO A 185 16.21 -15.04 -24.61
CA PRO A 185 15.25 -14.43 -25.54
C PRO A 185 15.33 -12.90 -25.55
N THR A 186 16.50 -12.35 -25.88
CA THR A 186 16.82 -10.91 -25.89
C THR A 186 15.79 -10.09 -26.67
N TYR A 187 15.48 -10.47 -27.90
CA TYR A 187 14.55 -9.72 -28.75
C TYR A 187 13.11 -9.71 -28.20
N GLN A 188 12.63 -10.84 -27.70
CA GLN A 188 11.29 -10.94 -27.10
C GLN A 188 11.21 -10.12 -25.81
N CYS A 189 12.25 -10.19 -24.98
CA CYS A 189 12.37 -9.39 -23.76
C CYS A 189 12.35 -7.90 -24.06
N ALA A 190 13.18 -7.42 -24.99
CA ALA A 190 13.25 -6.02 -25.37
C ALA A 190 11.92 -5.53 -25.94
N SER A 191 11.40 -6.21 -26.97
CA SER A 191 10.15 -5.82 -27.64
C SER A 191 8.96 -5.76 -26.68
N TRP A 192 8.79 -6.75 -25.81
CA TRP A 192 7.70 -6.74 -24.84
C TRP A 192 7.89 -5.62 -23.80
N ALA A 193 9.10 -5.46 -23.26
CA ALA A 193 9.38 -4.48 -22.23
C ALA A 193 9.17 -3.05 -22.72
N GLU A 194 9.52 -2.76 -23.98
CA GLU A 194 9.30 -1.44 -24.60
C GLU A 194 7.80 -1.11 -24.68
N VAL A 195 6.98 -2.02 -25.19
CA VAL A 195 5.52 -1.84 -25.27
C VAL A 195 4.91 -1.69 -23.87
N TYR A 196 5.38 -2.50 -22.92
CA TYR A 196 4.90 -2.44 -21.54
C TYR A 196 5.27 -1.12 -20.86
N LEU A 197 6.52 -0.66 -20.98
CA LEU A 197 6.98 0.59 -20.37
C LEU A 197 6.25 1.80 -20.96
N GLU A 198 6.02 1.81 -22.27
CA GLU A 198 5.25 2.87 -22.92
C GLU A 198 3.81 2.92 -22.41
N TRP A 199 3.16 1.75 -22.28
CA TRP A 199 1.84 1.66 -21.67
C TRP A 199 1.86 2.12 -20.20
N ALA A 200 2.78 1.59 -19.39
CA ALA A 200 2.87 1.88 -17.97
C ALA A 200 3.15 3.37 -17.70
N GLN A 201 3.97 4.01 -18.53
CA GLN A 201 4.21 5.46 -18.46
C GLN A 201 2.92 6.25 -18.72
N ARG A 202 2.21 5.96 -19.83
CA ARG A 202 0.95 6.63 -20.17
C ARG A 202 -0.11 6.46 -19.08
N GLN A 203 -0.15 5.29 -18.43
CA GLN A 203 -1.04 5.06 -17.29
C GLN A 203 -0.60 5.84 -16.05
N ARG A 204 0.69 5.81 -15.70
CA ARG A 204 1.23 6.44 -14.48
C ARG A 204 1.02 7.95 -14.45
N GLU A 205 1.10 8.61 -15.59
CA GLU A 205 0.85 10.06 -15.71
C GLU A 205 -0.57 10.46 -15.26
N ARG A 206 -1.50 9.51 -15.27
CA ARG A 206 -2.94 9.75 -15.02
C ARG A 206 -3.48 8.97 -13.84
N ARG A 207 -2.69 8.13 -13.19
CA ARG A 207 -3.17 7.19 -12.18
C ARG A 207 -2.32 7.29 -10.93
N VAL A 208 -2.92 7.71 -9.83
CA VAL A 208 -2.25 7.97 -8.56
C VAL A 208 -2.76 6.94 -7.55
N LEU A 209 -1.88 6.14 -6.98
CA LEU A 209 -2.27 5.08 -6.06
C LEU A 209 -1.74 5.37 -4.66
N TYR A 210 -2.66 5.53 -3.72
CA TYR A 210 -2.35 5.56 -2.31
C TYR A 210 -2.47 4.17 -1.68
N VAL A 211 -1.41 3.75 -0.98
CA VAL A 211 -1.38 2.54 -0.15
C VAL A 211 -1.00 2.95 1.28
N PRO A 212 -1.76 2.55 2.31
CA PRO A 212 -1.44 2.86 3.70
C PRO A 212 -0.02 2.37 4.08
N GLU A 213 0.76 3.20 4.76
CA GLU A 213 2.15 2.87 5.12
C GLU A 213 2.26 1.69 6.08
N SER A 214 1.26 1.52 6.95
CA SER A 214 1.18 0.41 7.90
C SER A 214 0.92 -0.94 7.22
N ASN A 215 0.37 -0.94 6.00
CA ASN A 215 -0.03 -2.18 5.33
C ASN A 215 1.15 -2.81 4.57
N GLN A 216 1.42 -4.08 4.84
CA GLN A 216 2.41 -4.91 4.13
C GLN A 216 1.76 -5.98 3.24
N ALA A 217 0.45 -6.23 3.38
CA ALA A 217 -0.31 -7.26 2.68
C ALA A 217 -1.10 -6.70 1.48
N TRP A 218 -0.52 -5.73 0.77
CA TRP A 218 -1.17 -4.98 -0.30
C TRP A 218 -1.07 -5.63 -1.68
N ASP A 219 -0.24 -6.67 -1.85
CA ASP A 219 0.10 -7.25 -3.16
C ASP A 219 -1.11 -7.66 -4.00
N GLN A 220 -2.12 -8.29 -3.39
CA GLN A 220 -3.31 -8.75 -4.12
C GLN A 220 -4.20 -7.58 -4.56
N ALA A 221 -4.44 -6.63 -3.66
CA ALA A 221 -5.21 -5.42 -3.96
C ALA A 221 -4.50 -4.57 -5.04
N TYR A 222 -3.17 -4.43 -4.95
CA TYR A 222 -2.38 -3.78 -6.00
C TYR A 222 -2.51 -4.50 -7.33
N ALA A 223 -2.43 -5.83 -7.35
CA ALA A 223 -2.57 -6.60 -8.59
C ALA A 223 -3.93 -6.38 -9.27
N ALA A 224 -5.00 -6.19 -8.49
CA ALA A 224 -6.34 -5.92 -9.02
C ALA A 224 -6.45 -4.53 -9.67
N VAL A 225 -5.85 -3.50 -9.08
CA VAL A 225 -5.92 -2.13 -9.63
C VAL A 225 -4.86 -1.88 -10.71
N ALA A 226 -3.69 -2.52 -10.64
CA ALA A 226 -2.55 -2.27 -11.52
C ALA A 226 -2.33 -3.37 -12.58
N ALA A 227 -3.38 -4.13 -12.91
CA ALA A 227 -3.31 -5.18 -13.91
C ALA A 227 -2.99 -4.61 -15.31
N PRO A 228 -2.08 -5.23 -16.08
CA PRO A 228 -1.89 -4.89 -17.49
C PRO A 228 -3.08 -5.34 -18.35
N PRO A 229 -3.32 -4.67 -19.50
CA PRO A 229 -4.35 -5.08 -20.45
C PRO A 229 -4.04 -6.46 -21.03
N ALA A 230 -5.08 -7.17 -21.48
CA ALA A 230 -4.99 -8.56 -21.95
C ALA A 230 -3.92 -8.79 -23.03
N TYR A 231 -3.70 -7.83 -23.94
CA TYR A 231 -2.68 -7.96 -25.00
C TYR A 231 -1.23 -7.98 -24.47
N LEU A 232 -1.00 -7.54 -23.23
CA LEU A 232 0.31 -7.63 -22.55
C LEU A 232 0.42 -8.87 -21.65
N VAL A 233 -0.65 -9.65 -21.49
CA VAL A 233 -0.69 -10.85 -20.65
C VAL A 233 -0.51 -12.10 -21.51
N THR A 234 0.63 -12.78 -21.38
CA THR A 234 1.05 -13.85 -22.30
C THR A 234 0.23 -15.16 -22.21
N ARG A 235 -0.69 -15.30 -21.23
CA ARG A 235 -1.72 -16.36 -21.11
C ARG A 235 -2.43 -16.26 -19.75
N GLU A 236 -3.76 -16.19 -19.75
CA GLU A 236 -4.57 -16.29 -18.54
C GLU A 236 -4.55 -17.72 -17.97
N LEU A 237 -4.61 -17.86 -16.64
CA LEU A 237 -4.98 -19.09 -15.95
C LEU A 237 -6.26 -18.82 -15.13
N PRO A 238 -7.07 -19.86 -14.85
CA PRO A 238 -8.33 -19.71 -14.14
C PRO A 238 -8.11 -19.16 -12.73
N ALA A 239 -9.01 -18.27 -12.32
CA ALA A 239 -9.03 -17.64 -11.02
C ALA A 239 -9.17 -18.70 -9.91
N SER A 240 -8.06 -19.05 -9.24
CA SER A 240 -8.05 -19.93 -8.06
C SER A 240 -7.77 -19.16 -6.76
N ARG A 241 -8.02 -17.85 -6.75
CA ARG A 241 -8.08 -17.06 -5.52
C ARG A 241 -9.31 -16.16 -5.61
N THR A 242 -10.05 -16.07 -4.51
CA THR A 242 -11.05 -15.03 -4.31
C THR A 242 -10.41 -13.70 -4.68
N ALA A 243 -10.92 -13.05 -5.72
CA ALA A 243 -10.44 -11.74 -6.11
C ALA A 243 -10.62 -10.78 -4.93
N PRO A 244 -9.67 -9.88 -4.66
CA PRO A 244 -9.86 -8.89 -3.62
C PRO A 244 -11.12 -8.09 -3.91
N THR A 245 -11.86 -7.73 -2.85
CA THR A 245 -13.03 -6.87 -2.99
C THR A 245 -12.58 -5.55 -3.61
N HIS A 246 -13.22 -5.16 -4.72
CA HIS A 246 -12.85 -3.99 -5.51
C HIS A 246 -14.10 -3.23 -5.92
N PHE A 247 -14.08 -1.92 -5.72
CA PHE A 247 -15.16 -1.01 -6.08
C PHE A 247 -14.66 0.07 -7.02
N VAL A 248 -15.53 0.47 -7.94
CA VAL A 248 -15.27 1.49 -8.96
C VAL A 248 -16.32 2.57 -8.85
N PHE A 249 -15.86 3.80 -8.70
CA PHE A 249 -16.69 4.99 -8.62
C PHE A 249 -16.44 5.82 -9.88
N GLU A 250 -17.37 5.71 -10.84
CA GLU A 250 -17.39 6.42 -12.13
C GLU A 250 -18.85 6.58 -12.60
N GLY A 251 -19.09 7.28 -13.72
CA GLY A 251 -20.43 7.45 -14.29
C GLY A 251 -20.88 8.91 -14.31
N VAL A 252 -22.14 9.18 -14.66
CA VAL A 252 -22.71 10.53 -14.80
C VAL A 252 -23.35 10.99 -13.48
N GLY A 253 -23.18 12.26 -13.11
CA GLY A 253 -23.79 12.86 -11.92
C GLY A 253 -23.40 14.33 -11.78
N ALA A 254 -24.01 15.05 -10.84
CA ALA A 254 -23.54 16.38 -10.45
C ALA A 254 -22.41 16.22 -9.43
N ASP A 255 -21.42 17.12 -9.46
CA ASP A 255 -20.49 17.20 -8.34
C ASP A 255 -21.19 17.82 -7.12
N PRO A 256 -20.93 17.31 -5.91
CA PRO A 256 -21.45 17.92 -4.68
C PRO A 256 -20.83 19.30 -4.44
N ASP A 257 -21.36 20.04 -3.47
CA ASP A 257 -20.84 21.36 -3.09
C ASP A 257 -19.33 21.31 -2.78
N HIS A 258 -18.64 22.43 -3.03
CA HIS A 258 -17.18 22.52 -2.93
C HIS A 258 -16.64 22.22 -1.53
N ASP A 259 -17.45 22.43 -0.49
CA ASP A 259 -17.14 22.21 0.92
C ASP A 259 -17.39 20.75 1.38
N CYS A 260 -17.97 19.90 0.52
CA CYS A 260 -18.33 18.53 0.87
C CYS A 260 -17.12 17.69 1.33
N LEU A 261 -15.92 17.99 0.83
CA LEU A 261 -14.68 17.32 1.22
C LEU A 261 -14.08 17.83 2.55
N TRP A 262 -14.58 18.94 3.10
CA TRP A 262 -14.07 19.54 4.34
C TRP A 262 -14.11 18.55 5.50
N GLY A 263 -15.22 17.84 5.68
CA GLY A 263 -15.36 16.84 6.73
C GLY A 263 -14.33 15.71 6.64
N PHE A 264 -14.11 15.20 5.44
CA PHE A 264 -13.14 14.14 5.21
C PHE A 264 -11.69 14.59 5.38
N SER A 265 -11.41 15.89 5.21
CA SER A 265 -10.07 16.43 5.44
C SER A 265 -9.61 16.29 6.90
N HIS A 266 -10.55 16.11 7.84
CA HIS A 266 -10.26 15.88 9.27
C HIS A 266 -9.95 14.41 9.61
N LEU A 267 -10.14 13.49 8.66
CA LEU A 267 -9.80 12.08 8.87
C LEU A 267 -8.28 11.95 9.01
N GLY A 268 -7.81 11.20 10.01
CA GLY A 268 -6.41 10.79 10.09
C GLY A 268 -5.40 11.86 10.49
N GLY A 269 -5.83 13.11 10.71
CA GLY A 269 -4.95 14.22 11.06
C GLY A 269 -4.30 14.10 12.45
N PRO A 270 -3.24 14.89 12.74
CA PRO A 270 -2.59 14.95 14.05
C PRO A 270 -3.51 15.50 15.15
N GLN A 271 -4.55 16.25 14.76
CA GLN A 271 -5.60 16.69 15.66
C GLN A 271 -6.61 15.55 15.85
N VAL A 272 -6.80 15.11 17.09
CA VAL A 272 -7.75 14.05 17.45
C VAL A 272 -9.16 14.65 17.46
N PHE A 273 -9.73 14.86 16.28
CA PHE A 273 -11.15 15.15 16.19
C PHE A 273 -11.94 13.94 16.70
N ARG A 274 -12.89 14.20 17.58
CA ARG A 274 -13.80 13.15 18.09
C ARG A 274 -14.99 12.94 17.16
N LEU A 275 -15.28 13.93 16.32
CA LEU A 275 -16.43 13.98 15.42
C LEU A 275 -15.97 14.46 14.05
N THR A 276 -16.54 13.90 12.99
CA THR A 276 -16.39 14.43 11.62
C THR A 276 -17.76 14.69 11.01
N PRO A 277 -17.98 15.85 10.35
CA PRO A 277 -19.19 16.05 9.57
C PRO A 277 -19.11 15.25 8.25
N LEU A 278 -20.22 14.65 7.86
CA LEU A 278 -20.38 13.86 6.65
C LEU A 278 -21.58 14.39 5.84
N PRO A 279 -21.61 14.12 4.52
CA PRO A 279 -22.77 14.38 3.68
C PRO A 279 -24.07 13.77 4.24
N LYS A 280 -25.19 14.48 4.06
CA LYS A 280 -26.50 14.11 4.63
C LYS A 280 -26.92 12.67 4.32
N GLY A 281 -26.66 12.23 3.08
CA GLY A 281 -27.07 10.92 2.58
C GLY A 281 -26.38 9.71 3.22
N VAL A 282 -25.43 9.90 4.14
CA VAL A 282 -24.80 8.75 4.83
C VAL A 282 -25.63 8.20 5.97
N ILE A 283 -26.51 9.01 6.57
CA ILE A 283 -27.08 8.64 7.88
C ILE A 283 -27.86 7.33 7.83
N ASP A 284 -28.59 7.09 6.75
CA ASP A 284 -29.34 5.84 6.54
C ASP A 284 -28.40 4.63 6.40
N ARG A 285 -27.24 4.82 5.77
CA ARG A 285 -26.20 3.77 5.68
C ARG A 285 -25.59 3.48 7.05
N LEU A 286 -25.29 4.51 7.84
CA LEU A 286 -24.76 4.33 9.20
C LEU A 286 -25.77 3.61 10.07
N ALA A 287 -27.04 4.01 10.02
CA ALA A 287 -28.12 3.36 10.75
C ALA A 287 -28.28 1.89 10.38
N ALA A 288 -28.32 1.57 9.08
CA ALA A 288 -28.39 0.18 8.62
C ALA A 288 -27.20 -0.66 9.11
N ILE A 289 -25.98 -0.09 9.11
CA ILE A 289 -24.78 -0.75 9.64
C ILE A 289 -24.91 -0.98 11.14
N THR A 290 -25.39 0.01 11.90
CA THR A 290 -25.63 -0.12 13.34
C THR A 290 -26.62 -1.22 13.63
N ASP A 291 -27.75 -1.24 12.93
CA ASP A 291 -28.79 -2.25 13.14
C ASP A 291 -28.28 -3.66 12.87
N GLN A 292 -27.45 -3.84 11.82
CA GLN A 292 -26.81 -5.11 11.50
C GLN A 292 -25.77 -5.53 12.55
N ALA A 293 -24.83 -4.64 12.87
CA ALA A 293 -23.77 -4.91 13.84
C ALA A 293 -24.33 -5.11 15.25
N VAL A 294 -25.40 -4.39 15.59
CA VAL A 294 -26.22 -4.71 16.74
C VAL A 294 -26.77 -6.11 16.49
N ALA A 295 -27.74 -6.40 15.64
CA ALA A 295 -28.40 -7.73 15.51
C ALA A 295 -27.55 -9.00 15.80
N GLU A 296 -26.27 -9.02 15.46
CA GLU A 296 -25.29 -10.07 15.75
C GLU A 296 -24.84 -10.30 17.21
N VAL A 297 -24.85 -9.31 18.12
CA VAL A 297 -24.50 -9.58 19.54
C VAL A 297 -25.65 -10.35 20.22
N ALA A 298 -25.34 -11.15 21.25
CA ALA A 298 -26.33 -11.99 21.91
C ALA A 298 -27.47 -11.16 22.54
N LYS A 299 -28.73 -11.61 22.35
CA LYS A 299 -29.94 -10.94 22.87
C LYS A 299 -29.95 -10.72 24.40
N GLN A 300 -29.21 -11.54 25.15
CA GLN A 300 -29.13 -11.46 26.61
C GLN A 300 -28.23 -10.33 27.12
N GLU A 301 -27.45 -9.68 26.23
CA GLU A 301 -26.47 -8.64 26.58
C GLU A 301 -26.94 -7.23 26.15
N ARG A 302 -28.24 -7.04 25.86
CA ARG A 302 -28.75 -5.82 25.21
C ARG A 302 -29.98 -5.24 25.85
N GLU A 303 -29.93 -3.93 26.01
CA GLU A 303 -31.08 -3.07 26.27
C GLU A 303 -31.00 -1.92 25.27
N MET A 304 -31.89 -1.89 24.27
CA MET A 304 -32.00 -0.74 23.36
C MET A 304 -32.99 0.26 23.96
N VAL A 305 -32.52 1.48 24.20
CA VAL A 305 -33.37 2.59 24.61
C VAL A 305 -33.54 3.53 23.42
N PRO A 306 -34.70 3.54 22.73
CA PRO A 306 -34.94 4.52 21.68
C PRO A 306 -35.04 5.91 22.31
N SER A 307 -34.27 6.86 21.80
CA SER A 307 -34.36 8.28 22.19
C SER A 307 -34.74 9.10 20.97
N GLU A 308 -36.04 9.35 20.80
CA GLU A 308 -36.54 10.36 19.85
C GLU A 308 -36.44 11.75 20.50
N GLY A 309 -35.64 12.64 19.90
CA GLY A 309 -35.73 14.09 20.14
C GLY A 309 -35.25 14.59 21.51
N HIS A 310 -34.19 15.41 21.48
CA HIS A 310 -33.56 16.08 22.62
C HIS A 310 -33.13 15.12 23.73
N ALA A 311 -31.80 14.95 23.88
CA ALA A 311 -31.22 14.27 25.02
C ALA A 311 -31.71 14.93 26.32
N ARG A 312 -32.79 14.41 26.90
CA ARG A 312 -33.03 14.57 28.33
C ARG A 312 -31.87 13.86 29.01
N PRO A 313 -31.21 14.49 30.00
CA PRO A 313 -30.31 13.75 30.89
C PRO A 313 -31.07 12.51 31.34
N LEU A 314 -30.47 11.32 31.28
CA LEU A 314 -31.06 10.15 31.92
C LEU A 314 -31.48 10.58 33.34
N ASP A 315 -32.78 10.62 33.60
CA ASP A 315 -33.29 10.94 34.92
C ASP A 315 -32.69 9.90 35.87
N SER A 316 -31.85 10.38 36.77
CA SER A 316 -31.01 9.61 37.68
C SER A 316 -31.80 8.95 38.81
N THR A 317 -33.07 8.61 38.59
CA THR A 317 -34.01 8.23 39.65
C THR A 317 -34.61 6.83 39.53
N SER A 318 -34.17 5.99 38.61
CA SER A 318 -34.46 4.55 38.73
C SER A 318 -33.29 3.65 38.33
N ALA A 319 -32.78 2.94 39.33
CA ALA A 319 -31.68 1.98 39.33
C ALA A 319 -30.27 2.58 39.41
N SER A 320 -29.59 2.26 40.52
CA SER A 320 -28.14 2.41 40.66
C SER A 320 -27.47 1.84 39.41
N PRO A 321 -26.58 2.57 38.71
CA PRO A 321 -25.88 2.01 37.56
C PRO A 321 -25.05 0.84 38.07
N ALA A 322 -25.45 -0.38 37.70
CA ALA A 322 -24.61 -1.54 37.89
C ALA A 322 -23.27 -1.23 37.21
N ARG A 323 -22.17 -1.32 37.96
CA ARG A 323 -20.81 -0.87 37.57
C ARG A 323 -20.26 -1.50 36.27
N ASP A 324 -20.98 -2.41 35.63
CA ASP A 324 -20.56 -3.18 34.45
C ASP A 324 -21.40 -2.93 33.16
N ARG A 325 -22.30 -1.94 33.12
CA ARG A 325 -23.06 -1.64 31.89
C ARG A 325 -22.27 -0.72 30.95
N THR A 326 -21.96 -1.19 29.75
CA THR A 326 -21.37 -0.38 28.66
C THR A 326 -22.50 0.16 27.78
N PHE A 327 -22.57 1.48 27.61
CA PHE A 327 -23.57 2.15 26.77
C PHE A 327 -22.95 2.59 25.44
N LEU A 328 -23.62 2.29 24.32
CA LEU A 328 -23.34 2.89 23.02
C LEU A 328 -24.38 3.99 22.78
N ILE A 329 -24.00 5.24 22.99
CA ILE A 329 -24.84 6.40 22.65
C ILE A 329 -24.64 6.66 21.16
N GLY A 330 -25.73 6.91 20.42
CA GLY A 330 -25.79 7.09 18.96
C GLY A 330 -24.48 7.61 18.38
N PRO A 331 -23.66 6.75 17.75
CA PRO A 331 -22.32 7.13 17.32
C PRO A 331 -22.33 8.08 16.13
N TYR A 332 -23.52 8.47 15.66
CA TYR A 332 -23.76 9.46 14.66
C TYR A 332 -25.09 10.17 14.93
N GLY A 333 -25.33 11.29 14.27
CA GLY A 333 -26.61 11.99 14.29
C GLY A 333 -26.65 13.10 13.25
N LEU A 334 -27.70 13.93 13.30
CA LEU A 334 -27.86 15.08 12.40
C LEU A 334 -27.51 16.38 13.12
N SER A 335 -26.85 17.29 12.41
CA SER A 335 -26.77 18.70 12.79
C SER A 335 -28.07 19.42 12.45
N GLU A 336 -28.25 20.63 12.98
CA GLU A 336 -29.37 21.52 12.61
C GLU A 336 -29.39 21.85 11.11
N SER A 337 -28.20 21.93 10.49
CA SER A 337 -28.03 22.10 9.05
C SER A 337 -28.28 20.82 8.24
N GLY A 338 -28.61 19.71 8.90
CA GLY A 338 -28.92 18.40 8.32
C GLY A 338 -27.72 17.57 7.90
N HIS A 339 -26.48 18.00 8.20
CA HIS A 339 -25.29 17.18 7.97
C HIS A 339 -25.25 16.03 8.98
N ALA A 340 -24.77 14.87 8.54
CA ALA A 340 -24.49 13.80 9.48
C ALA A 340 -23.21 14.14 10.25
N TRP A 341 -23.15 13.84 11.55
CA TRP A 341 -21.90 13.80 12.30
C TRP A 341 -21.61 12.36 12.69
N LEU A 342 -20.35 11.94 12.63
CA LEU A 342 -19.90 10.61 13.01
C LEU A 342 -18.84 10.69 14.10
N SER A 343 -19.02 9.94 15.19
CA SER A 343 -18.04 9.74 16.24
C SER A 343 -16.90 8.86 15.75
N LEU A 344 -15.73 9.46 15.59
CA LEU A 344 -14.50 8.76 15.20
C LEU A 344 -14.00 7.81 16.29
N ALA A 345 -14.58 7.86 17.49
CA ALA A 345 -14.28 6.89 18.53
C ALA A 345 -14.62 5.47 18.05
N VAL A 346 -15.74 5.26 17.38
CA VAL A 346 -16.20 3.90 17.01
C VAL A 346 -15.80 3.47 15.61
N VAL A 347 -14.99 4.26 14.92
CA VAL A 347 -14.50 3.99 13.57
C VAL A 347 -13.11 3.36 13.65
N ASP A 348 -12.79 2.44 12.74
CA ASP A 348 -11.43 1.92 12.65
C ASP A 348 -10.42 3.04 12.38
N LYS A 349 -9.40 3.11 13.25
CA LYS A 349 -8.41 4.18 13.24
C LYS A 349 -7.48 4.09 12.04
N GLU A 350 -7.09 2.88 11.63
CA GLU A 350 -6.16 2.69 10.50
C GLU A 350 -6.81 3.10 9.19
N LEU A 351 -8.08 2.74 9.01
CA LEU A 351 -8.88 3.12 7.85
C LEU A 351 -9.08 4.63 7.77
N THR A 352 -9.40 5.25 8.91
CA THR A 352 -9.55 6.72 8.99
C THR A 352 -8.24 7.44 8.64
N ILE A 353 -7.10 6.93 9.13
CA ILE A 353 -5.76 7.44 8.78
C ILE A 353 -5.47 7.25 7.29
N ALA A 354 -5.81 6.08 6.73
CA ALA A 354 -5.63 5.78 5.32
C ALA A 354 -6.40 6.76 4.43
N CYS A 355 -7.67 7.02 4.72
CA CYS A 355 -8.49 7.98 3.97
C CYS A 355 -7.92 9.40 4.03
N GLY A 356 -7.58 9.89 5.23
CA GLY A 356 -6.99 11.22 5.40
C GLY A 356 -5.70 11.42 4.62
N ASN A 357 -4.77 10.47 4.74
CA ASN A 357 -3.50 10.51 4.04
C ASN A 357 -3.66 10.35 2.52
N ALA A 358 -4.64 9.58 2.05
CA ALA A 358 -4.97 9.48 0.63
C ALA A 358 -5.41 10.85 0.08
N LEU A 359 -6.29 11.55 0.78
CA LEU A 359 -6.76 12.88 0.39
C LEU A 359 -5.62 13.90 0.35
N LEU A 360 -4.75 13.88 1.36
CA LEU A 360 -3.53 14.71 1.38
C LEU A 360 -2.65 14.42 0.16
N HIS A 361 -2.36 13.14 -0.11
CA HIS A 361 -1.55 12.72 -1.24
C HIS A 361 -2.14 13.14 -2.58
N PHE A 362 -3.45 12.98 -2.77
CA PHE A 362 -4.14 13.40 -4.00
C PHE A 362 -4.19 14.92 -4.16
N SER A 363 -4.39 15.66 -3.06
CA SER A 363 -4.33 17.13 -3.06
C SER A 363 -2.96 17.61 -3.51
N GLU A 364 -1.88 17.06 -2.96
CA GLU A 364 -0.51 17.39 -3.38
C GLU A 364 -0.27 17.12 -4.87
N LYS A 365 -0.81 16.01 -5.38
CA LYS A 365 -0.62 15.62 -6.78
C LYS A 365 -1.40 16.48 -7.78
N LEU A 366 -2.57 16.97 -7.38
CA LEU A 366 -3.45 17.79 -8.22
C LEU A 366 -3.23 19.29 -8.06
N ARG A 367 -2.43 19.69 -7.07
CA ARG A 367 -2.16 21.10 -6.78
C ARG A 367 -1.46 21.78 -7.96
N THR A 368 -2.09 22.81 -8.51
CA THR A 368 -1.55 23.63 -9.61
C THR A 368 -0.86 24.91 -9.13
N SER A 369 -1.12 25.36 -7.89
CA SER A 369 -0.57 26.59 -7.29
C SER A 369 0.04 26.35 -5.91
N LEU A 370 1.16 27.03 -5.62
CA LEU A 370 1.83 27.02 -4.33
C LEU A 370 1.18 28.04 -3.37
N GLU A 371 -0.02 27.73 -2.86
CA GLU A 371 -0.59 28.52 -1.77
C GLU A 371 0.12 28.17 -0.44
N LEU A 372 1.06 29.01 -0.03
CA LEU A 372 1.98 28.79 1.11
C LEU A 372 1.33 28.98 2.50
N HIS A 373 0.02 29.26 2.59
CA HIS A 373 -0.61 29.71 3.84
C HIS A 373 -1.77 28.84 4.35
N LEU A 374 -2.14 27.77 3.65
CA LEU A 374 -3.24 26.90 4.10
C LEU A 374 -2.75 25.79 5.03
N SER A 375 -3.56 25.43 6.03
CA SER A 375 -3.37 24.19 6.77
C SER A 375 -3.51 22.98 5.81
N PRO A 376 -2.93 21.81 6.13
CA PRO A 376 -3.07 20.62 5.28
C PRO A 376 -4.53 20.28 4.98
N GLN A 377 -5.42 20.40 5.97
CA GLN A 377 -6.86 20.15 5.84
C GLN A 377 -7.53 21.17 4.92
N ALA A 378 -7.22 22.45 5.09
CA ALA A 378 -7.75 23.50 4.22
C ALA A 378 -7.24 23.37 2.78
N SER A 379 -5.99 22.92 2.60
CA SER A 379 -5.45 22.64 1.28
C SER A 379 -6.14 21.47 0.60
N VAL A 380 -6.43 20.39 1.34
CA VAL A 380 -7.22 19.26 0.83
C VAL A 380 -8.59 19.73 0.35
N ALA A 381 -9.32 20.45 1.20
CA ALA A 381 -10.66 20.91 0.88
C ALA A 381 -10.66 21.91 -0.29
N SER A 382 -9.72 22.86 -0.33
CA SER A 382 -9.61 23.83 -1.41
C SER A 382 -9.25 23.17 -2.76
N VAL A 383 -8.19 22.36 -2.78
CA VAL A 383 -7.70 21.73 -4.01
C VAL A 383 -8.71 20.70 -4.52
N LEU A 384 -9.13 19.75 -3.68
CA LEU A 384 -10.03 18.69 -4.15
C LEU A 384 -11.47 19.18 -4.33
N GLY A 385 -11.88 20.19 -3.56
CA GLY A 385 -13.19 20.81 -3.70
C GLY A 385 -13.34 21.56 -5.03
N SER A 386 -12.27 22.15 -5.57
CA SER A 386 -12.31 22.88 -6.85
C SER A 386 -12.18 22.00 -8.10
N ILE A 387 -11.86 20.71 -7.93
CA ILE A 387 -11.64 19.79 -9.05
C ILE A 387 -12.96 19.18 -9.55
N GLY A 388 -13.09 19.08 -10.87
CA GLY A 388 -14.22 18.40 -11.51
C GLY A 388 -14.18 16.89 -11.30
N GLY A 389 -15.35 16.27 -11.18
CA GLY A 389 -15.48 14.82 -10.93
C GLY A 389 -15.24 14.42 -9.47
N ARG A 390 -15.18 15.40 -8.56
CA ARG A 390 -15.01 15.17 -7.11
C ARG A 390 -16.09 14.30 -6.50
N ARG A 391 -17.28 14.15 -7.12
CA ARG A 391 -18.30 13.18 -6.68
C ARG A 391 -17.73 11.78 -6.51
N HIS A 392 -16.88 11.34 -7.45
CA HIS A 392 -16.32 9.99 -7.44
C HIS A 392 -15.43 9.76 -6.22
N LEU A 393 -14.70 10.81 -5.81
CA LEU A 393 -13.89 10.78 -4.61
C LEU A 393 -14.74 10.83 -3.34
N VAL A 394 -15.77 11.68 -3.31
CA VAL A 394 -16.71 11.72 -2.18
C VAL A 394 -17.37 10.37 -1.98
N ASP A 395 -17.93 9.78 -3.03
CA ASP A 395 -18.60 8.47 -2.97
C ASP A 395 -17.64 7.36 -2.49
N ALA A 396 -16.41 7.36 -3.00
CA ALA A 396 -15.38 6.43 -2.56
C ALA A 396 -15.02 6.62 -1.08
N MET A 397 -14.88 7.87 -0.61
CA MET A 397 -14.58 8.16 0.79
C MET A 397 -15.76 7.80 1.69
N MET A 398 -17.00 8.04 1.23
CA MET A 398 -18.21 7.63 1.93
C MET A 398 -18.23 6.12 2.15
N ASP A 399 -17.93 5.35 1.10
CA ASP A 399 -17.88 3.89 1.19
C ASP A 399 -16.78 3.41 2.13
N CYS A 400 -15.59 4.01 2.05
CA CYS A 400 -14.48 3.71 2.96
C CYS A 400 -14.85 3.99 4.42
N VAL A 401 -15.47 5.14 4.71
CA VAL A 401 -15.89 5.53 6.06
C VAL A 401 -16.99 4.61 6.59
N CYS A 402 -17.97 4.24 5.76
CA CYS A 402 -19.00 3.29 6.15
C CYS A 402 -18.40 1.93 6.53
N ARG A 403 -17.44 1.42 5.73
CA ARG A 403 -16.75 0.16 6.06
C ARG A 403 -15.86 0.29 7.31
N ALA A 404 -15.22 1.44 7.49
CA ALA A 404 -14.43 1.72 8.70
C ALA A 404 -15.29 1.76 9.97
N TYR A 405 -16.49 2.34 9.84
CA TYR A 405 -17.48 2.37 10.89
C TYR A 405 -17.97 0.96 11.23
N ASP A 406 -18.32 0.16 10.22
CA ASP A 406 -18.73 -1.23 10.40
C ASP A 406 -17.65 -2.07 11.11
N GLN A 407 -16.42 -2.05 10.60
CA GLN A 407 -15.28 -2.77 11.21
C GLN A 407 -15.00 -2.32 12.65
N GLY A 408 -14.97 -0.99 12.88
CA GLY A 408 -14.71 -0.41 14.20
C GLY A 408 -15.82 -0.71 15.21
N LEU A 409 -17.08 -0.64 14.78
CA LEU A 409 -18.24 -0.94 15.61
C LEU A 409 -18.27 -2.42 15.99
N ARG A 410 -18.13 -3.33 15.03
CA ARG A 410 -18.11 -4.78 15.26
C ARG A 410 -16.96 -5.18 16.18
N SER A 411 -15.77 -4.62 16.00
CA SER A 411 -14.62 -4.85 16.87
C SER A 411 -14.89 -4.45 18.32
N ARG A 412 -15.67 -3.39 18.55
CA ARG A 412 -16.06 -2.92 19.89
C ARG A 412 -17.20 -3.72 20.51
N LEU A 413 -18.17 -4.13 19.69
CA LEU A 413 -19.34 -4.88 20.14
C LEU A 413 -19.02 -6.36 20.41
N CYS A 414 -18.14 -6.96 19.59
CA CYS A 414 -17.72 -8.35 19.73
C CYS A 414 -16.47 -8.47 20.61
N HIS A 415 -16.64 -8.32 21.93
CA HIS A 415 -15.56 -8.56 22.89
C HIS A 415 -15.08 -10.05 22.86
N PRO A 416 -13.79 -10.35 23.12
CA PRO A 416 -13.19 -11.69 22.96
C PRO A 416 -13.66 -12.76 23.98
N THR A 417 -14.61 -12.45 24.86
CA THR A 417 -15.19 -13.43 25.80
C THR A 417 -16.12 -14.42 25.11
N GLN A 418 -16.64 -14.09 23.93
CA GLN A 418 -17.41 -15.03 23.11
C GLN A 418 -16.44 -15.82 22.23
N LYS A 419 -16.10 -17.06 22.63
CA LYS A 419 -15.49 -18.03 21.71
C LYS A 419 -16.44 -18.22 20.52
N PRO A 420 -16.11 -17.75 19.31
CA PRO A 420 -17.02 -17.89 18.19
C PRO A 420 -16.97 -19.36 17.77
N LYS A 421 -18.09 -20.07 17.91
CA LYS A 421 -18.16 -21.48 17.46
C LYS A 421 -18.19 -21.63 15.94
N ASN A 422 -18.36 -20.55 15.16
CA ASN A 422 -18.39 -20.61 13.68
C ASN A 422 -18.20 -19.25 12.96
N ALA A 423 -17.77 -18.17 13.63
CA ALA A 423 -17.51 -16.92 12.91
C ALA A 423 -16.15 -17.01 12.21
N GLN A 424 -16.13 -16.93 10.88
CA GLN A 424 -14.93 -16.49 10.17
C GLN A 424 -14.45 -15.23 10.87
N ALA A 425 -13.26 -15.27 11.46
CA ALA A 425 -12.65 -14.07 12.03
C ALA A 425 -12.65 -13.03 10.91
N SER A 426 -13.45 -11.98 11.07
CA SER A 426 -13.48 -10.88 10.10
C SER A 426 -12.12 -10.21 10.14
N THR A 427 -11.22 -10.63 9.26
CA THR A 427 -9.92 -9.99 9.08
C THR A 427 -10.18 -8.53 8.76
N LEU A 428 -9.68 -7.62 9.59
CA LEU A 428 -9.77 -6.19 9.32
C LEU A 428 -9.13 -5.91 7.97
N GLU A 429 -9.69 -4.97 7.21
CA GLU A 429 -9.20 -4.64 5.87
C GLU A 429 -9.00 -3.13 5.74
N VAL A 430 -7.94 -2.75 5.02
CA VAL A 430 -7.60 -1.36 4.74
C VAL A 430 -7.64 -1.09 3.23
N PRO A 431 -8.02 0.12 2.81
CA PRO A 431 -8.22 0.43 1.41
C PRO A 431 -6.91 0.83 0.73
N LEU A 432 -6.71 0.33 -0.49
CA LEU A 432 -5.85 0.94 -1.50
C LEU A 432 -6.74 1.79 -2.38
N ILE A 433 -6.42 3.08 -2.50
CA ILE A 433 -7.26 4.04 -3.21
C ILE A 433 -6.50 4.53 -4.43
N GLU A 434 -7.05 4.29 -5.62
CA GLU A 434 -6.51 4.80 -6.87
C GLU A 434 -7.38 5.94 -7.41
N LEU A 435 -6.73 7.04 -7.74
CA LEU A 435 -7.32 8.18 -8.43
C LEU A 435 -6.89 8.17 -9.90
N GLN A 436 -7.86 8.13 -10.81
CA GLN A 436 -7.61 8.32 -12.23
C GLN A 436 -7.99 9.73 -12.67
N ILE A 437 -7.04 10.43 -13.28
CA ILE A 437 -7.12 11.82 -13.72
C ILE A 437 -7.23 11.88 -15.24
N ARG A 438 -8.12 12.72 -15.75
CA ARG A 438 -8.28 12.98 -17.18
C ARG A 438 -8.57 14.46 -17.37
N ASP A 439 -7.78 15.13 -18.21
CA ASP A 439 -7.97 16.54 -18.56
C ASP A 439 -8.08 17.46 -17.33
N GLY A 440 -7.30 17.18 -16.28
CA GLY A 440 -7.30 17.95 -15.03
C GLY A 440 -8.44 17.63 -14.06
N ALA A 441 -9.35 16.72 -14.41
CA ALA A 441 -10.49 16.29 -13.59
C ALA A 441 -10.32 14.85 -13.07
N ILE A 442 -11.01 14.53 -11.97
CA ILE A 442 -11.11 13.16 -11.44
C ILE A 442 -12.09 12.39 -12.33
N ALA A 443 -11.57 11.45 -13.10
CA ALA A 443 -12.38 10.67 -14.03
C ALA A 443 -12.99 9.42 -13.39
N ARG A 444 -12.29 8.85 -12.41
CA ARG A 444 -12.66 7.60 -11.74
C ARG A 444 -11.89 7.46 -10.43
N VAL A 445 -12.51 6.84 -9.43
CA VAL A 445 -11.84 6.36 -8.22
C VAL A 445 -12.02 4.85 -8.10
N GLN A 446 -10.95 4.15 -7.74
CA GLN A 446 -11.01 2.72 -7.45
C GLN A 446 -10.58 2.46 -6.02
N VAL A 447 -11.28 1.55 -5.34
CA VAL A 447 -10.92 1.11 -3.98
C VAL A 447 -10.76 -0.40 -4.00
N ALA A 448 -9.57 -0.89 -3.70
CA ALA A 448 -9.30 -2.30 -3.50
C ALA A 448 -8.94 -2.58 -2.04
N TRP A 449 -9.54 -3.61 -1.47
CA TRP A 449 -9.37 -3.94 -0.05
C TRP A 449 -8.26 -4.96 0.14
N ALA A 450 -7.40 -4.71 1.12
CA ALA A 450 -6.31 -5.59 1.51
C ALA A 450 -6.41 -5.93 3.00
N PRO A 451 -6.04 -7.16 3.42
CA PRO A 451 -5.96 -7.51 4.83
C PRO A 451 -5.09 -6.52 5.62
N SER A 452 -5.57 -6.11 6.78
CA SER A 452 -4.79 -5.32 7.74
C SER A 452 -3.87 -6.24 8.55
N PRO A 453 -2.61 -5.88 8.77
CA PRO A 453 -1.70 -6.63 9.65
C PRO A 453 -2.09 -6.54 11.13
N SER A 454 -3.09 -5.74 11.51
CA SER A 454 -3.40 -5.38 12.90
C SER A 454 -4.24 -6.37 13.70
N GLU A 455 -4.44 -7.60 13.19
CA GLU A 455 -5.01 -8.72 13.97
C GLU A 455 -4.26 -9.00 15.30
N LYS A 456 -3.05 -8.44 15.50
CA LYS A 456 -2.24 -8.58 16.73
C LYS A 456 -2.37 -7.47 17.77
N ARG A 457 -3.36 -6.58 17.72
CA ARG A 457 -3.58 -5.62 18.83
C ARG A 457 -4.42 -6.22 19.94
N ALA A 458 -3.75 -6.60 21.03
CA ALA A 458 -4.37 -6.73 22.35
C ALA A 458 -5.12 -5.43 22.71
N PRO A 459 -6.25 -5.51 23.44
CA PRO A 459 -7.00 -4.33 23.83
C PRO A 459 -6.17 -3.46 24.77
N SER A 460 -5.76 -2.28 24.32
CA SER A 460 -5.23 -1.25 25.20
C SER A 460 -6.39 -0.47 25.82
N LEU A 461 -6.87 -0.95 26.97
CA LEU A 461 -7.49 -0.06 27.96
C LEU A 461 -6.38 0.34 28.95
N PRO A 462 -6.07 1.64 29.14
CA PRO A 462 -5.55 2.07 30.42
C PRO A 462 -6.65 1.83 31.45
N ALA A 463 -6.32 1.15 32.55
CA ALA A 463 -7.19 1.11 33.72
C ALA A 463 -7.53 2.57 34.12
N PRO A 464 -8.77 2.85 34.58
CA PRO A 464 -9.09 4.17 35.08
C PRO A 464 -8.17 4.48 36.25
N CYS A 465 -7.32 5.50 36.12
CA CYS A 465 -6.59 6.05 37.25
C CYS A 465 -7.60 6.49 38.30
N ASP A 466 -7.41 6.02 39.53
CA ASP A 466 -8.05 6.56 40.73
C ASP A 466 -7.77 8.08 40.80
N ILE A 467 -8.77 8.88 40.42
CA ILE A 467 -8.80 10.30 40.77
C ILE A 467 -9.11 10.34 42.26
N ARG A 468 -8.05 10.38 43.09
CA ARG A 468 -8.19 10.87 44.47
C ARG A 468 -8.54 12.35 44.39
N GLU A 469 -9.81 12.66 44.63
CA GLU A 469 -10.27 14.01 44.92
C GLU A 469 -9.44 14.62 46.06
N VAL A 470 -8.59 15.60 45.73
CA VAL A 470 -8.08 16.51 46.74
C VAL A 470 -9.17 17.55 46.97
N SER A 471 -9.93 17.35 48.04
CA SER A 471 -10.95 18.28 48.53
C SER A 471 -10.32 19.64 48.87
N PRO A 472 -10.87 20.77 48.39
CA PRO A 472 -10.39 22.10 48.76
C PRO A 472 -10.99 22.47 50.12
N ARG A 473 -10.22 22.31 51.20
CA ARG A 473 -10.53 22.98 52.46
C ARG A 473 -10.00 24.41 52.42
N SER A 474 -10.92 25.32 52.16
CA SER A 474 -10.87 26.68 52.65
C SER A 474 -10.84 26.69 54.19
N LYS A 475 -9.99 27.53 54.78
CA LYS A 475 -10.39 28.46 55.83
C LYS A 475 -9.43 29.68 55.88
N PRO A 476 -9.96 30.89 56.09
CA PRO A 476 -9.20 32.12 56.25
C PRO A 476 -8.91 32.43 57.74
N ASN A 477 -7.82 33.15 58.01
CA ASN A 477 -7.76 34.37 58.85
C ASN A 477 -6.36 34.61 59.44
N SER A 478 -5.83 35.79 59.07
CA SER A 478 -5.22 36.84 59.89
C SER A 478 -4.50 36.56 61.22
N ALA A 479 -3.39 37.30 61.36
CA ALA A 479 -2.58 37.66 62.53
C ALA A 479 -1.54 36.65 63.01
#